data_AF-A0A4Y9ZHQ1-F1
#
_entry.id   AF-A0A4Y9ZHQ1-F1
#
_cell.length_a   1.000
_cell.length_b   1.000
_cell.length_c   1.000
_cell.angle_alpha   90.00
_cell.angle_beta   90.00
_cell.angle_gamma   90.00
#
_symmetry.space_group_name_H-M   'P 1'
#
loop_
_entity.id
_entity.type
_entity.pdbx_description
1 polymer ?
#
loop_
_entity_poly.entity_id
_entity_poly.type
_entity_poly.pdbx_seq_one_letter_code
_entity_poly.pdbx_strand_id
1 'polypeptide(L)'
;MIPPRGFIFIGLNIVRVLSIIGMLLVFASSIFVMVTDVRAVNVFMSGQAAGNSTSDEIDCDYIGDSTVPNQPAGVFWAVVNRLLIIFQIIFLILSEVEWPLSFFDRFFPVLGSDFGLGALGIFQGLIGATILSHHVDDFTLVAAFFLFSIGCLNMLLGLIFREGAKSKRSISTWRAEKSGVLPTTAPAATFRSSLFGGQKADMSEFGGLKRDKSGYGFG
;
A
#
# COMPACT_ATOMS: atom_id res chain seq x y z
N MET A 1 -3.86 26.19 -15.00
CA MET A 1 -2.52 25.56 -15.03
C MET A 1 -2.37 24.74 -13.75
N ILE A 2 -2.08 23.44 -13.86
CA ILE A 2 -1.93 22.58 -12.67
C ILE A 2 -0.59 22.95 -12.00
N PRO A 3 -0.56 23.25 -10.69
CA PRO A 3 0.70 23.57 -10.02
C PRO A 3 1.67 22.37 -10.11
N PRO A 4 3.00 22.59 -10.16
CA PRO A 4 4.00 21.52 -10.29
C PRO A 4 3.88 20.41 -9.23
N ARG A 5 3.36 20.75 -8.04
CA ARG A 5 3.03 19.79 -6.96
C ARG A 5 1.90 18.83 -7.31
N GLY A 6 0.93 19.27 -8.13
CA GLY A 6 -0.18 18.42 -8.61
C GLY A 6 0.29 17.31 -9.55
N PHE A 7 1.29 17.58 -10.40
CA PHE A 7 1.89 16.55 -11.26
C PHE A 7 2.61 15.46 -10.44
N ILE A 8 3.30 15.85 -9.36
CA ILE A 8 3.95 14.91 -8.44
C ILE A 8 2.90 14.04 -7.74
N PHE A 9 1.80 14.64 -7.25
CA PHE A 9 0.72 13.90 -6.61
C PHE A 9 0.06 12.88 -7.55
N ILE A 10 -0.24 13.29 -8.79
CA ILE A 10 -0.83 12.41 -9.80
C ILE A 10 0.14 11.28 -10.17
N GLY A 11 1.40 11.60 -10.43
CA GLY A 11 2.43 10.60 -10.77
C GLY A 11 2.64 9.57 -9.65
N LEU A 12 2.68 10.02 -8.40
CA LEU A 12 2.85 9.12 -7.25
C LEU A 12 1.63 8.19 -7.05
N ASN A 13 0.41 8.64 -7.34
CA ASN A 13 -0.79 7.79 -7.30
C ASN A 13 -0.86 6.82 -8.48
N ILE A 14 -0.43 7.22 -9.68
CA ILE A 14 -0.33 6.31 -10.83
C ILE A 14 0.62 5.17 -10.50
N VAL A 15 1.78 5.48 -9.93
CA VAL A 15 2.76 4.46 -9.51
C VAL A 15 2.17 3.52 -8.46
N ARG A 16 1.38 4.02 -7.49
CA ARG A 16 0.66 3.18 -6.52
C ARG A 16 -0.30 2.22 -7.21
N VAL A 17 -1.09 2.70 -8.18
CA VAL A 17 -2.01 1.85 -8.94
C VAL A 17 -1.27 0.79 -9.74
N LEU A 18 -0.19 1.17 -10.45
CA LEU A 18 0.64 0.23 -11.21
C LEU A 18 1.31 -0.81 -10.30
N SER A 19 1.76 -0.40 -9.12
CA SER A 19 2.30 -1.26 -8.07
C SER A 19 1.28 -2.31 -7.62
N ILE A 20 0.04 -1.90 -7.35
CA ILE A 20 -1.05 -2.82 -6.99
C ILE A 20 -1.37 -3.78 -8.14
N ILE A 21 -1.47 -3.29 -9.38
CA ILE A 21 -1.72 -4.13 -10.55
C ILE A 21 -0.60 -5.16 -10.71
N GLY A 22 0.67 -4.76 -10.57
CA GLY A 22 1.81 -5.66 -10.67
C GLY A 22 1.78 -6.75 -9.60
N MET A 23 1.47 -6.39 -8.36
CA MET A 23 1.32 -7.35 -7.27
C MET A 23 0.17 -8.34 -7.52
N LEU A 24 -0.97 -7.88 -8.06
CA LEU A 24 -2.09 -8.75 -8.42
C LEU A 24 -1.76 -9.71 -9.56
N LEU A 25 -1.04 -9.24 -10.58
CA LEU A 25 -0.59 -10.09 -11.69
C LEU A 25 0.37 -11.18 -11.18
N VAL A 26 1.32 -10.81 -10.33
CA VAL A 26 2.26 -11.79 -9.75
C VAL A 26 1.53 -12.77 -8.82
N PHE A 27 0.56 -12.31 -8.04
CA PHE A 27 -0.30 -13.19 -7.23
C PHE A 27 -1.03 -14.23 -8.09
N ALA A 28 -1.70 -13.78 -9.15
CA ALA A 28 -2.43 -14.67 -10.06
C ALA A 28 -1.50 -15.66 -10.78
N SER A 29 -0.36 -15.17 -11.29
CA SER A 29 0.63 -16.01 -11.97
C SER A 29 1.26 -17.05 -11.02
N SER A 30 1.49 -16.70 -9.75
CA SER A 30 2.04 -17.63 -8.76
C SER A 30 1.09 -18.79 -8.45
N ILE A 31 -0.23 -18.53 -8.41
CA ILE A 31 -1.24 -19.59 -8.27
C ILE A 31 -1.26 -20.47 -9.51
N PHE A 32 -1.21 -19.87 -10.70
CA PHE A 32 -1.20 -20.62 -11.96
C PHE A 32 -0.01 -21.59 -12.02
N VAL A 33 1.20 -21.10 -11.75
CA VAL A 33 2.43 -21.92 -11.73
C VAL A 33 2.35 -23.02 -10.67
N MET A 34 1.80 -22.72 -9.49
CA MET A 34 1.62 -23.74 -8.45
C MET A 34 0.66 -24.87 -8.91
N VAL A 35 -0.40 -24.54 -9.66
CA VAL A 35 -1.33 -25.54 -10.19
C VAL A 35 -0.68 -26.36 -11.31
N THR A 36 0.11 -25.75 -12.19
CA THR A 36 0.84 -26.49 -13.24
C THR A 36 1.91 -27.40 -12.64
N ASP A 37 2.67 -26.92 -11.64
CA ASP A 37 3.65 -27.73 -10.90
C ASP A 37 2.99 -28.94 -10.22
N VAL A 38 1.85 -28.78 -9.53
CA VAL A 38 1.14 -29.91 -8.89
C VAL A 38 0.61 -30.91 -9.91
N ARG A 39 0.14 -30.45 -11.07
CA ARG A 39 -0.30 -31.35 -12.15
C ARG A 39 0.86 -32.15 -12.73
N ALA A 40 2.01 -31.52 -12.95
CA ALA A 40 3.21 -32.17 -13.46
C ALA A 40 3.70 -33.27 -12.50
N VAL A 41 3.72 -32.99 -11.19
CA VAL A 41 4.06 -33.97 -10.15
C VAL A 41 3.09 -35.15 -10.16
N ASN A 42 1.78 -34.91 -10.28
CA ASN A 42 0.79 -35.98 -10.31
C ASN A 42 0.95 -36.90 -11.53
N VAL A 43 1.25 -36.33 -12.70
CA VAL A 43 1.55 -37.11 -13.92
C VAL A 43 2.82 -37.92 -13.73
N PHE A 44 3.90 -37.31 -13.24
CA PHE A 44 5.18 -37.98 -12.99
C PHE A 44 5.05 -39.16 -12.01
N MET A 45 4.37 -38.96 -10.88
CA MET A 45 4.11 -40.04 -9.91
C MET A 45 3.24 -41.17 -10.50
N SER A 46 2.27 -40.83 -11.35
CA SER A 46 1.40 -41.83 -12.00
C SER A 46 2.14 -42.63 -13.09
N GLY A 47 3.05 -42.00 -13.83
CA GLY A 47 3.91 -42.65 -14.84
C GLY A 47 4.96 -43.56 -14.21
N GLN A 48 5.53 -43.15 -13.07
CA GLN A 48 6.45 -43.96 -12.28
C GLN A 48 5.76 -45.20 -11.68
N ALA A 49 4.49 -45.08 -11.26
CA ALA A 49 3.68 -46.21 -10.79
C ALA A 49 3.28 -47.18 -11.92
N ALA A 50 3.22 -46.71 -13.17
CA ALA A 50 2.84 -47.51 -14.34
C ALA A 50 4.01 -48.29 -14.98
N GLY A 51 5.23 -48.18 -14.43
CA GLY A 51 6.40 -48.99 -14.86
C GLY A 51 6.91 -48.71 -16.28
N ASN A 52 6.47 -47.63 -16.92
CA ASN A 52 6.83 -47.28 -18.30
C ASN A 52 7.85 -46.13 -18.37
N SER A 53 8.75 -46.06 -17.39
CA SER A 53 9.82 -45.06 -17.35
C SER A 53 10.93 -45.50 -18.29
N THR A 54 10.94 -44.98 -19.51
CA THR A 54 12.12 -45.02 -20.37
C THR A 54 13.29 -44.42 -19.61
N SER A 55 14.42 -45.13 -19.57
CA SER A 55 15.60 -44.87 -18.75
C SER A 55 16.26 -43.49 -18.92
N ASP A 56 15.78 -42.66 -19.85
CA ASP A 56 16.21 -41.27 -20.07
C ASP A 56 15.45 -40.25 -19.20
N GLU A 57 14.29 -40.59 -18.61
CA GLU A 57 13.53 -39.69 -17.70
C GLU A 57 14.01 -39.74 -16.24
N ILE A 58 14.95 -40.64 -15.92
CA ILE A 58 15.47 -40.86 -14.56
C ILE A 58 16.64 -39.90 -14.26
N ASP A 59 17.29 -39.35 -15.29
CA ASP A 59 18.48 -38.48 -15.17
C ASP A 59 18.17 -37.01 -15.50
N CYS A 60 17.00 -36.53 -15.08
CA CYS A 60 16.64 -35.12 -15.15
C CYS A 60 16.56 -34.53 -13.72
N ASP A 61 17.32 -33.46 -13.46
CA ASP A 61 17.32 -32.73 -12.18
C ASP A 61 15.96 -32.13 -11.83
N TYR A 62 15.08 -31.96 -12.82
CA TYR A 62 13.73 -31.40 -12.74
C TYR A 62 12.70 -32.30 -13.42
N ILE A 63 11.47 -32.29 -12.92
CA ILE A 63 10.33 -32.92 -13.61
C ILE A 63 10.03 -32.12 -14.89
N GLY A 64 9.87 -32.80 -16.03
CA GLY A 64 9.57 -32.16 -17.32
C GLY A 64 8.39 -31.20 -17.23
N ASP A 65 8.55 -30.00 -17.82
CA ASP A 65 7.60 -28.89 -17.80
C ASP A 65 7.25 -28.31 -16.40
N SER A 66 8.10 -28.51 -15.39
CA SER A 66 7.88 -28.00 -14.03
C SER A 66 9.15 -27.41 -13.38
N THR A 67 8.95 -26.49 -12.43
CA THR A 67 10.03 -25.92 -11.62
C THR A 67 10.45 -26.80 -10.45
N VAL A 68 9.90 -28.01 -10.37
CA VAL A 68 10.08 -28.93 -9.25
C VAL A 68 11.33 -29.79 -9.45
N PRO A 69 12.33 -29.69 -8.54
CA PRO A 69 13.49 -30.56 -8.60
C PRO A 69 13.12 -31.99 -8.19
N ASN A 70 13.69 -32.98 -8.87
CA ASN A 70 13.44 -34.42 -8.69
C ASN A 70 14.14 -35.01 -7.42
N GLN A 71 14.48 -34.14 -6.46
CA GLN A 71 15.08 -34.55 -5.20
C GLN A 71 13.99 -34.93 -4.17
N PRO A 72 14.27 -35.80 -3.19
CA PRO A 72 13.28 -36.34 -2.24
C PRO A 72 12.55 -35.31 -1.34
N ALA A 73 12.82 -34.01 -1.49
CA ALA A 73 12.08 -32.91 -0.87
C ALA A 73 11.84 -31.71 -1.82
N GLY A 74 12.15 -31.84 -3.11
CA GLY A 74 12.11 -30.74 -4.08
C GLY A 74 10.70 -30.20 -4.30
N VAL A 75 9.71 -31.09 -4.40
CA VAL A 75 8.28 -30.75 -4.52
C VAL A 75 7.83 -29.89 -3.32
N PHE A 76 8.18 -30.31 -2.11
CA PHE A 76 7.82 -29.59 -0.88
C PHE A 76 8.41 -28.19 -0.87
N TRP A 77 9.70 -28.04 -1.17
CA TRP A 77 10.37 -26.74 -1.18
C TRP A 77 9.86 -25.82 -2.30
N ALA A 78 9.52 -26.36 -3.48
CA ALA A 78 8.92 -25.58 -4.56
C ALA A 78 7.56 -24.99 -4.14
N VAL A 79 6.68 -25.80 -3.55
CA VAL A 79 5.35 -25.35 -3.09
C VAL A 79 5.49 -24.35 -1.94
N VAL A 80 6.37 -24.61 -0.97
CA VAL A 80 6.61 -23.68 0.15
C VAL A 80 7.13 -22.34 -0.34
N ASN A 81 8.06 -22.31 -1.30
CA ASN A 81 8.57 -21.07 -1.88
C ASN A 81 7.44 -20.26 -2.53
N ARG A 82 6.56 -20.91 -3.32
CA ARG A 82 5.40 -20.25 -3.95
C ARG A 82 4.41 -19.71 -2.92
N LEU A 83 4.14 -20.47 -1.85
CA LEU A 83 3.29 -20.01 -0.75
C LEU A 83 3.87 -18.80 -0.01
N LEU A 84 5.19 -18.79 0.23
CA LEU A 84 5.87 -17.66 0.86
C LEU A 84 5.85 -16.40 -0.02
N ILE A 85 6.01 -16.54 -1.34
CA ILE A 85 5.89 -15.43 -2.29
C ILE A 85 4.46 -14.87 -2.27
N ILE A 86 3.44 -15.73 -2.33
CA ILE A 86 2.03 -15.32 -2.26
C ILE A 86 1.75 -14.57 -0.96
N PHE A 87 2.22 -15.11 0.17
CA PHE A 87 2.08 -14.48 1.48
C PHE A 87 2.73 -13.08 1.51
N GLN A 88 3.97 -12.95 1.02
CA GLN A 88 4.66 -11.66 0.96
C GLN A 88 3.90 -10.64 0.10
N ILE A 89 3.38 -11.06 -1.05
CA ILE A 89 2.59 -10.19 -1.93
C ILE A 89 1.31 -9.70 -1.25
N ILE A 90 0.61 -10.56 -0.50
CA ILE A 90 -0.57 -10.14 0.27
C ILE A 90 -0.19 -9.04 1.27
N PHE A 91 0.90 -9.22 2.02
CA PHE A 91 1.36 -8.20 2.98
C PHE A 91 1.79 -6.91 2.29
N LEU A 92 2.41 -6.98 1.11
CA LEU A 92 2.75 -5.79 0.33
C LEU A 92 1.51 -5.06 -0.19
N ILE A 93 0.48 -5.78 -0.64
CA ILE A 93 -0.80 -5.19 -1.03
C ILE A 93 -1.45 -4.49 0.16
N LEU A 94 -1.52 -5.14 1.33
CA LEU A 94 -2.04 -4.53 2.56
C LEU A 94 -1.25 -3.28 2.95
N SER A 95 0.07 -3.30 2.76
CA SER A 95 0.93 -2.14 3.01
C SER A 95 0.68 -1.00 2.02
N GLU A 96 0.35 -1.30 0.75
CA GLU A 96 -0.02 -0.27 -0.24
C GLU A 96 -1.45 0.21 -0.11
N VAL A 97 -2.35 -0.54 0.53
CA VAL A 97 -3.71 -0.06 0.88
C VAL A 97 -3.69 0.73 2.19
N GLU A 98 -2.56 0.74 2.90
CA GLU A 98 -2.39 1.40 4.20
C GLU A 98 -3.42 0.88 5.22
N TRP A 99 -3.74 -0.41 5.17
CA TRP A 99 -4.72 -1.04 6.05
C TRP A 99 -4.22 -2.40 6.52
N PRO A 100 -4.05 -2.65 7.84
CA PRO A 100 -4.14 -1.72 8.97
C PRO A 100 -2.80 -1.02 9.30
N LEU A 101 -2.76 0.31 9.21
CA LEU A 101 -1.55 1.12 9.51
C LEU A 101 -0.93 0.83 10.88
N SER A 102 -1.72 0.74 11.94
CA SER A 102 -1.22 0.48 13.30
C SER A 102 -0.52 -0.88 13.45
N PHE A 103 -0.85 -1.86 12.62
CA PHE A 103 -0.16 -3.15 12.59
C PHE A 103 1.22 -3.00 11.96
N PHE A 104 1.32 -2.31 10.82
CA PHE A 104 2.59 -2.06 10.16
C PHE A 104 3.51 -1.18 11.02
N ASP A 105 3.00 -0.13 11.64
CA ASP A 105 3.81 0.72 12.52
C ASP A 105 4.35 -0.03 13.75
N ARG A 106 3.60 -1.03 14.27
CA ARG A 106 3.99 -1.79 15.47
C ARG A 106 4.89 -2.99 15.20
N PHE A 107 4.58 -3.77 14.16
CA PHE A 107 5.24 -5.05 13.89
C PHE A 107 6.23 -5.00 12.72
N PHE A 108 6.00 -4.12 11.74
CA PHE A 108 6.83 -4.00 10.54
C PHE A 108 7.09 -2.53 10.19
N PRO A 109 7.83 -1.79 11.05
CA PRO A 109 8.02 -0.35 10.90
C PRO A 109 8.61 0.04 9.54
N VAL A 110 9.40 -0.83 8.92
CA VAL A 110 9.94 -0.70 7.54
C VAL A 110 8.85 -0.50 6.48
N LEU A 111 7.63 -0.99 6.70
CA LEU A 111 6.46 -0.80 5.84
C LEU A 111 5.48 0.23 6.42
N GLY A 112 5.77 0.77 7.61
CA GLY A 112 4.94 1.71 8.35
C GLY A 112 4.93 3.13 7.77
N SER A 113 4.12 3.99 8.37
CA SER A 113 3.88 5.38 7.95
C SER A 113 5.14 6.24 7.89
N ASP A 114 6.10 5.96 8.76
CA ASP A 114 7.37 6.69 8.86
C ASP A 114 8.40 6.29 7.79
N PHE A 115 8.27 5.11 7.18
CA PHE A 115 9.20 4.64 6.15
C PHE A 115 8.71 4.94 4.75
N GLY A 116 9.63 5.46 3.92
CA GLY A 116 9.37 5.80 2.52
C GLY A 116 9.05 4.59 1.62
N LEU A 117 8.79 4.89 0.35
CA LEU A 117 8.47 3.89 -0.69
C LEU A 117 9.64 2.96 -1.05
N GLY A 118 10.84 3.27 -0.56
CA GLY A 118 12.07 2.57 -0.92
C GLY A 118 12.08 1.13 -0.48
N ALA A 119 11.70 0.88 0.78
CA ALA A 119 11.62 -0.49 1.32
C ALA A 119 10.60 -1.33 0.56
N LEU A 120 9.44 -0.75 0.23
CA LEU A 120 8.41 -1.41 -0.56
C LEU A 120 8.93 -1.79 -1.96
N GLY A 121 9.63 -0.87 -2.63
CA GLY A 121 10.27 -1.12 -3.92
C GLY A 121 11.34 -2.21 -3.86
N ILE A 122 12.12 -2.29 -2.78
CA ILE A 122 13.12 -3.34 -2.57
C ILE A 122 12.43 -4.71 -2.47
N PHE A 123 11.37 -4.85 -1.66
CA PHE A 123 10.65 -6.13 -1.57
C PHE A 123 10.02 -6.54 -2.90
N GLN A 124 9.44 -5.59 -3.64
CA GLN A 124 8.90 -5.86 -4.98
C GLN A 124 9.99 -6.29 -5.97
N GLY A 125 11.15 -5.62 -5.94
CA GLY A 125 12.29 -5.97 -6.78
C GLY A 125 12.86 -7.35 -6.43
N LEU A 126 12.99 -7.68 -5.14
CA LEU A 126 13.46 -8.99 -4.71
C LEU A 126 12.51 -10.11 -5.13
N ILE A 127 11.19 -9.91 -4.96
CA ILE A 127 10.18 -10.89 -5.40
C ILE A 127 10.20 -11.04 -6.93
N GLY A 128 10.33 -9.95 -7.68
CA GLY A 128 10.47 -10.02 -9.13
C GLY A 128 11.72 -10.80 -9.54
N ALA A 129 12.85 -10.54 -8.90
CA ALA A 129 14.12 -11.21 -9.17
C ALA A 129 14.08 -12.72 -8.84
N THR A 130 13.47 -13.11 -7.73
CA THR A 130 13.36 -14.54 -7.37
C THR A 130 12.47 -15.30 -8.35
N ILE A 131 11.40 -14.69 -8.86
CA ILE A 131 10.56 -15.33 -9.88
C ILE A 131 11.32 -15.45 -11.21
N LEU A 132 12.08 -14.40 -11.59
CA LEU A 132 12.90 -14.38 -12.80
C LEU A 132 14.08 -15.35 -12.76
N SER A 133 14.58 -15.72 -11.58
CA SER A 133 15.67 -16.70 -11.46
C SER A 133 15.24 -18.15 -11.68
N HIS A 134 13.92 -18.41 -11.77
CA HIS A 134 13.38 -19.73 -12.09
C HIS A 134 12.81 -19.74 -13.51
N HIS A 135 12.91 -20.87 -14.19
CA HIS A 135 12.23 -21.05 -15.46
C HIS A 135 10.72 -21.00 -15.22
N VAL A 136 10.02 -20.03 -15.81
CA VAL A 136 8.58 -19.83 -15.60
C VAL A 136 7.92 -19.50 -16.92
N ASP A 137 6.61 -19.77 -17.01
CA ASP A 137 5.80 -19.48 -18.19
C ASP A 137 5.86 -18.00 -18.61
N ASP A 138 5.63 -17.75 -19.90
CA ASP A 138 5.67 -16.40 -20.50
C ASP A 138 4.81 -15.37 -19.75
N PHE A 139 3.62 -15.78 -19.30
CA PHE A 139 2.73 -14.90 -18.53
C PHE A 139 3.37 -14.47 -17.19
N THR A 140 3.94 -15.43 -16.47
CA THR A 140 4.62 -15.21 -15.19
C THR A 140 5.89 -14.38 -15.39
N LEU A 141 6.62 -14.61 -16.48
CA LEU A 141 7.81 -13.84 -16.86
C LEU A 141 7.47 -12.37 -17.10
N VAL A 142 6.42 -12.07 -17.86
CA VAL A 142 5.97 -10.69 -18.12
C VAL A 142 5.51 -10.02 -16.82
N ALA A 143 4.74 -10.72 -15.99
CA ALA A 143 4.30 -10.20 -14.70
C ALA A 143 5.48 -9.90 -13.75
N ALA A 144 6.49 -10.78 -13.71
CA ALA A 144 7.69 -10.61 -12.89
C ALA A 144 8.57 -9.45 -13.38
N PHE A 145 8.78 -9.31 -14.69
CA PHE A 145 9.50 -8.15 -15.26
C PHE A 145 8.78 -6.83 -14.99
N PHE A 146 7.45 -6.82 -15.09
CA PHE A 146 6.65 -5.65 -14.77
C PHE A 146 6.78 -5.28 -13.29
N LEU A 147 6.63 -6.24 -12.37
CA LEU A 147 6.79 -6.01 -10.93
C LEU A 147 8.22 -5.56 -10.60
N PHE A 148 9.24 -6.15 -11.21
CA PHE A 148 10.64 -5.77 -11.01
C PHE A 148 10.89 -4.31 -11.43
N SER A 149 10.39 -3.92 -12.62
CA SER A 149 10.53 -2.56 -13.14
C SER A 149 9.83 -1.53 -12.25
N ILE A 150 8.62 -1.84 -11.77
CA ILE A 150 7.89 -0.99 -10.82
C ILE A 150 8.59 -0.95 -9.46
N GLY A 151 9.17 -2.07 -9.01
CA GLY A 151 9.98 -2.16 -7.79
C GLY A 151 11.19 -1.25 -7.85
N CYS A 152 11.94 -1.25 -8.96
CA CYS A 152 13.04 -0.31 -9.19
C CYS A 152 12.56 1.15 -9.18
N LEU A 153 11.42 1.43 -9.80
CA LEU A 153 10.83 2.77 -9.81
C LEU A 153 10.45 3.21 -8.38
N ASN A 154 9.79 2.35 -7.60
CA ASN A 154 9.45 2.61 -6.20
C ASN A 154 10.69 2.77 -5.32
N MET A 155 11.77 2.03 -5.59
CA MET A 155 13.05 2.17 -4.92
C MET A 155 13.68 3.54 -5.18
N LEU A 156 13.74 3.98 -6.45
CA LEU A 156 14.25 5.29 -6.83
C LEU A 156 13.41 6.43 -6.24
N LEU A 157 12.08 6.33 -6.30
CA LEU A 157 11.19 7.29 -5.67
C LEU A 157 11.36 7.32 -4.14
N GLY A 158 11.63 6.16 -3.53
CA GLY A 158 11.96 6.03 -2.13
C GLY A 158 13.26 6.74 -1.75
N LEU A 159 14.29 6.69 -2.59
CA LEU A 159 15.55 7.41 -2.38
C LEU A 159 15.38 8.92 -2.56
N ILE A 160 14.58 9.35 -3.54
CA ILE A 160 14.38 10.78 -3.85
C ILE A 160 13.46 11.46 -2.82
N PHE A 161 12.36 10.82 -2.44
CA PHE A 161 11.33 11.43 -1.59
C PHE A 161 11.38 10.97 -0.12
N ARG A 162 12.15 9.92 0.18
CA ARG A 162 12.40 9.38 1.53
C ARG A 162 11.11 9.28 2.35
N GLU A 163 11.10 9.75 3.60
CA GLU A 163 9.98 9.72 4.54
C GLU A 163 8.80 10.59 4.07
N GLY A 164 9.05 11.59 3.23
CA GLY A 164 8.02 12.51 2.74
C GLY A 164 7.11 11.92 1.64
N ALA A 165 7.41 10.74 1.11
CA ALA A 165 6.70 10.18 -0.02
C ALA A 165 5.28 9.71 0.31
N LYS A 166 5.06 9.14 1.50
CA LYS A 166 3.73 8.72 1.98
C LYS A 166 2.85 9.92 2.35
N SER A 167 3.42 10.91 3.05
CA SER A 167 2.72 12.17 3.36
C SER A 167 2.31 12.96 2.09
N LYS A 168 3.16 12.95 1.05
CA LYS A 168 2.85 13.57 -0.26
C LYS A 168 1.86 12.77 -1.11
N ARG A 169 1.58 11.49 -0.78
CA ARG A 169 0.56 10.64 -1.42
C ARG A 169 -0.81 10.69 -0.74
N SER A 170 -0.88 11.13 0.53
CA SER A 170 -2.12 11.17 1.30
C SER A 170 -3.13 12.20 0.76
N ILE A 171 -4.30 11.70 0.35
CA ILE A 171 -5.47 12.49 -0.02
C ILE A 171 -6.02 13.27 1.19
N SER A 172 -5.77 12.81 2.43
CA SER A 172 -6.25 13.48 3.64
C SER A 172 -5.50 14.78 3.90
N THR A 173 -4.18 14.81 3.65
CA THR A 173 -3.35 16.01 3.80
C THR A 173 -3.67 17.04 2.73
N TRP A 174 -3.91 16.61 1.49
CA TRP A 174 -4.34 17.51 0.40
C TRP A 174 -5.74 18.11 0.64
N ARG A 175 -6.67 17.33 1.23
CA ARG A 175 -7.98 17.86 1.66
C ARG A 175 -7.86 18.77 2.88
N ALA A 176 -7.00 18.45 3.84
CA ALA A 176 -6.73 19.27 5.02
C ALA A 176 -6.10 20.63 4.64
N GLU A 177 -5.18 20.64 3.66
CA GLU A 177 -4.58 21.86 3.11
C GLU A 177 -5.62 22.74 2.39
N LYS A 178 -6.58 22.13 1.67
CA LYS A 178 -7.70 22.87 1.06
C LYS A 178 -8.69 23.42 2.09
N SER A 179 -8.85 22.77 3.24
CA SER A 179 -9.68 23.30 4.35
C SER A 179 -8.98 24.37 5.19
N GLY A 180 -7.65 24.52 5.07
CA GLY A 180 -6.84 25.47 5.85
C GLY A 180 -6.87 26.93 5.36
N VAL A 181 -7.66 27.26 4.33
CA VAL A 181 -7.71 28.62 3.73
C VAL A 181 -8.97 29.41 4.13
N LEU A 182 -9.81 28.87 5.02
CA LEU A 182 -10.87 29.65 5.64
C LEU A 182 -10.45 29.97 7.08
N PRO A 183 -10.32 31.25 7.48
CA PRO A 183 -10.11 31.59 8.88
C PRO A 183 -11.34 31.11 9.65
N THR A 184 -11.17 30.05 10.46
CA THR A 184 -12.16 29.62 11.45
C THR A 184 -12.13 30.59 12.64
N THR A 185 -12.36 31.87 12.39
CA THR A 185 -12.75 32.84 13.41
C THR A 185 -14.19 33.25 13.11
N ALA A 186 -15.13 32.33 13.33
CA ALA A 186 -16.50 32.73 13.60
C ALA A 186 -16.58 33.01 15.10
N PRO A 187 -16.66 34.28 15.54
CA PRO A 187 -17.00 34.56 16.93
C PRO A 187 -18.42 34.08 17.18
N ALA A 188 -18.59 33.46 18.35
CA ALA A 188 -19.79 33.23 19.14
C ALA A 188 -21.16 33.33 18.43
N ALA A 189 -21.93 32.26 18.61
CA ALA A 189 -23.37 32.23 18.45
C ALA A 189 -24.05 33.44 19.12
N THR A 190 -24.35 34.49 18.36
CA THR A 190 -25.26 35.58 18.79
C THR A 190 -26.16 36.07 17.65
N PHE A 191 -25.99 35.57 16.42
CA PHE A 191 -26.73 36.06 15.24
C PHE A 191 -28.14 35.45 15.04
N ARG A 192 -28.74 34.78 16.04
CA ARG A 192 -30.08 34.16 15.88
C ARG A 192 -31.18 34.70 16.79
N SER A 193 -30.94 35.75 17.58
CA SER A 193 -32.01 36.35 18.40
C SER A 193 -32.68 37.59 17.79
N SER A 194 -32.13 38.21 16.74
CA SER A 194 -32.69 39.45 16.17
C SER A 194 -33.59 39.28 14.94
N LEU A 195 -33.77 38.05 14.43
CA LEU A 195 -34.57 37.77 13.23
C LEU A 195 -36.03 37.35 13.51
N PHE A 196 -36.36 37.04 14.76
CA PHE A 196 -37.74 36.77 15.19
C PHE A 196 -38.18 37.87 16.15
N GLY A 197 -38.82 38.89 15.59
CA GLY A 197 -39.48 39.95 16.36
C GLY A 197 -40.48 39.36 17.35
N GLY A 198 -40.26 39.67 18.62
CA GLY A 198 -41.15 39.37 19.74
C GLY A 198 -40.98 40.44 20.80
N GLN A 199 -41.66 41.56 20.57
CA GLN A 199 -41.76 42.75 21.38
C GLN A 199 -42.06 42.44 22.87
N LYS A 200 -41.31 43.05 23.79
CA LYS A 200 -41.80 43.83 24.94
C LYS A 200 -40.65 44.65 25.51
N ALA A 201 -40.66 45.94 25.18
CA ALA A 201 -39.92 46.96 25.90
C ALA A 201 -40.61 47.16 27.25
N ASP A 202 -39.87 47.08 28.35
CA ASP A 202 -40.29 47.67 29.61
C ASP A 202 -39.43 48.92 29.87
N MET A 203 -40.09 50.07 29.79
CA MET A 203 -39.55 51.38 30.10
C MET A 203 -39.91 51.69 31.56
N SER A 204 -39.05 51.25 32.45
CA SER A 204 -38.82 51.85 33.76
C SER A 204 -37.33 51.68 33.99
N GLU A 205 -36.50 52.72 33.96
CA GLU A 205 -36.48 53.75 34.98
C GLU A 205 -35.49 54.82 34.51
N PHE A 206 -36.01 56.00 34.14
CA PHE A 206 -35.21 57.15 33.74
C PHE A 206 -35.02 58.05 34.97
N GLY A 207 -33.77 58.26 35.39
CA GLY A 207 -33.36 59.45 36.15
C GLY A 207 -32.73 59.21 37.52
N GLY A 208 -31.44 59.53 37.66
CA GLY A 208 -30.80 59.59 38.98
C GLY A 208 -29.29 59.83 38.98
N LEU A 209 -28.88 61.10 38.77
CA LEU A 209 -27.68 61.77 39.28
C LEU A 209 -26.76 61.00 40.27
N LYS A 210 -25.46 60.83 39.93
CA LYS A 210 -24.25 61.34 40.66
C LYS A 210 -22.98 60.50 40.40
N ARG A 211 -22.00 61.17 39.77
CA ARG A 211 -20.62 61.45 40.24
C ARG A 211 -19.96 60.51 41.28
N ASP A 212 -18.74 60.11 40.92
CA ASP A 212 -17.47 59.98 41.69
C ASP A 212 -16.78 58.60 41.83
N LYS A 213 -15.49 58.65 41.47
CA LYS A 213 -14.30 58.04 42.10
C LYS A 213 -13.94 56.55 41.93
N SER A 214 -12.80 56.37 41.24
CA SER A 214 -11.53 55.82 41.77
C SER A 214 -11.48 54.39 42.31
N GLY A 215 -10.64 53.56 41.68
CA GLY A 215 -9.98 52.44 42.35
C GLY A 215 -9.19 51.53 41.40
N TYR A 216 -7.89 51.79 41.22
CA TYR A 216 -6.93 50.79 40.74
C TYR A 216 -6.56 49.85 41.90
N GLY A 217 -6.43 48.55 41.65
CA GLY A 217 -5.92 47.60 42.63
C GLY A 217 -5.67 46.21 42.04
N PHE A 218 -4.41 45.91 41.75
CA PHE A 218 -3.88 44.56 41.60
C PHE A 218 -3.86 43.85 42.95
N GLY A 219 -4.20 42.57 42.96
CA GLY A 219 -3.99 41.61 44.04
C GLY A 219 -3.94 40.21 43.44
#